data_AF-A0A4Q5WTL4-F1
#
_entry.id   AF-A0A4Q5WTL4-F1
#
_cell.length_a   1.000
_cell.length_b   1.000
_cell.length_c   1.000
_cell.angle_alpha   90.00
_cell.angle_beta   90.00
_cell.angle_gamma   90.00
#
_symmetry.space_group_name_H-M   'P 1'
#
loop_
_entity.id
_entity.type
_entity.pdbx_description
1 polymer ?
#
loop_
_entity_poly.entity_id
_entity_poly.type
_entity_poly.pdbx_seq_one_letter_code
_entity_poly.pdbx_strand_id
1 'polypeptide(L)'
;MARIFTIHFDHEGAGHSALVTVRQTPFATEYNLSMLSEELQEALPSTRVLSSRPGQFAFLDSNGGKPTRLMQQLLQSISEHVSTLA
;
A
#
# COMPACT_ATOMS: atom_id res chain seq x y z
N MET A 1 -3.52 -11.27 -14.85
CA MET A 1 -2.60 -12.03 -13.98
C MET A 1 -2.56 -11.33 -12.63
N ALA A 2 -2.80 -12.05 -11.53
CA ALA A 2 -2.56 -11.51 -10.20
C ALA A 2 -1.04 -11.41 -9.98
N ARG A 3 -0.54 -10.25 -9.55
CA ARG A 3 0.87 -10.06 -9.18
C ARG A 3 0.95 -10.02 -7.65
N ILE A 4 1.97 -10.63 -7.08
CA ILE A 4 2.21 -10.60 -5.64
C ILE A 4 3.66 -10.19 -5.43
N PHE A 5 3.90 -9.26 -4.51
CA PHE A 5 5.25 -8.82 -4.16
C PHE A 5 5.30 -8.39 -2.70
N THR A 6 6.51 -8.32 -2.15
CA THR A 6 6.76 -7.83 -0.80
C THR A 6 7.32 -6.41 -0.87
N ILE A 7 6.84 -5.54 0.01
CA ILE A 7 7.43 -4.21 0.24
C ILE A 7 8.08 -4.17 1.61
N HIS A 8 9.12 -3.36 1.72
CA HIS A 8 9.83 -3.08 2.96
C HIS A 8 9.71 -1.58 3.25
N PHE A 9 9.44 -1.23 4.50
CA PHE A 9 9.28 0.16 4.92
C PHE A 9 9.63 0.33 6.40
N ASP A 10 10.16 1.50 6.76
CA ASP A 10 10.47 1.81 8.15
C ASP A 10 9.28 2.51 8.82
N HIS A 11 8.91 2.09 10.02
CA HIS A 11 7.92 2.78 10.86
C HIS A 11 8.39 2.82 12.30
N GLU A 12 8.38 4.00 12.91
CA GLU A 12 8.85 4.24 14.29
C GLU A 12 10.29 3.76 14.59
N GLY A 13 11.15 3.72 13.57
CA GLY A 13 12.54 3.26 13.72
C GLY A 13 12.72 1.74 13.66
N ALA A 14 11.65 0.99 13.40
CA ALA A 14 11.70 -0.42 13.10
C ALA A 14 11.43 -0.68 11.61
N GLY A 15 12.16 -1.62 11.03
CA GLY A 15 11.92 -2.10 9.66
C GLY A 15 10.77 -3.10 9.64
N HIS A 16 9.80 -2.87 8.74
CA HIS A 16 8.63 -3.71 8.57
C HIS A 16 8.54 -4.21 7.12
N SER A 17 7.72 -5.23 6.92
CA SER A 17 7.41 -5.74 5.60
C SER A 17 5.92 -6.04 5.46
N ALA A 18 5.39 -5.90 4.25
CA ALA A 18 4.03 -6.29 3.93
C ALA A 18 3.99 -7.06 2.61
N LEU A 19 3.11 -8.05 2.55
CA LEU A 19 2.80 -8.76 1.32
C LEU A 19 1.70 -8.01 0.57
N VAL A 20 2.00 -7.59 -0.66
CA VAL A 20 1.11 -6.84 -1.54
C VAL A 20 0.56 -7.77 -2.61
N THR A 21 -0.76 -7.94 -2.62
CA THR A 21 -1.47 -8.65 -3.69
C THR A 21 -2.12 -7.65 -4.63
N VAL A 22 -1.83 -7.76 -5.92
CA VAL A 22 -2.33 -6.87 -6.97
C VAL A 22 -3.49 -7.52 -7.72
N ARG A 23 -4.59 -6.80 -7.78
CA ARG A 23 -5.76 -7.14 -8.59
C ARG A 23 -6.05 -6.01 -9.57
N GLN A 24 -5.95 -6.32 -10.86
CA GLN A 24 -6.35 -5.39 -11.90
C GLN A 24 -7.83 -5.55 -12.22
N THR A 25 -8.57 -4.46 -12.19
CA THR A 25 -9.95 -4.36 -12.66
C THR A 25 -10.01 -3.44 -13.89
N PRO A 26 -11.10 -3.43 -14.66
CA PRO A 26 -11.24 -2.52 -15.80
C PRO A 26 -11.16 -1.03 -15.44
N PHE A 27 -11.40 -0.67 -14.17
CA PHE A 27 -11.48 0.73 -13.72
C PHE A 27 -10.29 1.17 -12.87
N ALA A 28 -9.63 0.25 -12.19
CA ALA A 28 -8.54 0.54 -11.28
C ALA A 28 -7.65 -0.68 -11.01
N THR A 29 -6.44 -0.43 -10.53
CA THR A 29 -5.59 -1.46 -9.92
C THR A 29 -5.73 -1.40 -8.40
N GLU A 30 -6.06 -2.52 -7.78
CA GLU A 30 -6.15 -2.68 -6.34
C GLU A 30 -4.88 -3.35 -5.82
N TYR A 31 -4.33 -2.83 -4.72
CA TYR A 31 -3.21 -3.38 -3.98
C TYR A 31 -3.71 -3.69 -2.57
N ASN A 32 -3.72 -4.95 -2.20
CA ASN A 32 -4.15 -5.41 -0.88
C ASN A 32 -2.91 -5.75 -0.04
N LEU A 33 -2.80 -5.08 1.11
CA LEU A 33 -1.73 -5.26 2.09
C LEU A 33 -2.11 -6.38 3.05
N SER A 34 -1.21 -7.34 3.23
CA SER A 34 -1.36 -8.46 4.16
C SER A 34 -0.04 -8.75 4.86
N MET A 35 -0.07 -9.62 5.87
CA MET A 35 1.09 -9.94 6.72
C MET A 35 1.66 -8.71 7.47
N LEU A 36 0.80 -7.73 7.74
CA LEU A 36 1.11 -6.60 8.62
C LEU A 36 0.99 -7.05 10.08
N SER A 37 1.80 -6.48 10.97
CA SER A 37 1.58 -6.65 12.42
C SER A 37 0.24 -6.05 12.85
N GLU A 38 -0.30 -6.51 13.97
CA GLU A 38 -1.58 -6.04 14.51
C GLU A 38 -1.59 -4.51 14.73
N GLU A 39 -0.52 -3.98 15.31
CA GLU A 39 -0.31 -2.54 15.53
C GLU A 39 -0.41 -1.73 14.22
N LEU A 40 0.20 -2.22 13.13
CA LEU A 40 0.14 -1.56 11.83
C LEU A 40 -1.24 -1.66 11.19
N GLN A 41 -1.97 -2.76 11.42
CA GLN A 41 -3.34 -2.90 10.92
C GLN A 41 -4.28 -1.92 11.61
N GLU A 42 -4.13 -1.71 12.93
CA GLU A 42 -4.90 -0.73 13.69
C GLU A 42 -4.56 0.72 13.30
N ALA A 43 -3.31 1.00 12.98
CA ALA A 43 -2.85 2.33 12.57
C ALA A 43 -3.28 2.72 11.15
N LEU A 44 -3.70 1.76 10.32
CA LEU A 44 -4.09 1.98 8.94
C LEU A 44 -5.60 2.16 8.78
N PRO A 45 -6.04 3.14 7.97
CA PRO A 45 -7.47 3.31 7.70
C PRO A 45 -8.07 2.15 6.90
N SER A 46 -7.24 1.45 6.13
CA SER A 46 -7.62 0.30 5.31
C SER A 46 -6.37 -0.48 4.91
N THR A 47 -6.49 -1.77 4.64
CA THR A 47 -5.44 -2.57 4.01
C THR A 47 -5.50 -2.51 2.48
N ARG A 48 -6.50 -1.81 1.92
CA ARG A 48 -6.71 -1.69 0.48
C ARG A 48 -6.25 -0.34 -0.03
N VAL A 49 -5.38 -0.39 -1.03
CA VAL A 49 -4.88 0.76 -1.79
C VAL A 49 -5.38 0.66 -3.22
N LEU A 50 -5.91 1.74 -3.77
CA LEU A 50 -6.34 1.85 -5.16
C LEU A 50 -5.39 2.73 -5.95
N SER A 51 -5.24 2.38 -7.22
CA SER A 51 -4.60 3.18 -8.25
C SER A 51 -5.50 3.26 -9.47
N SER A 52 -6.10 4.42 -9.70
CA SER A 52 -6.86 4.71 -10.92
C SER A 52 -5.97 5.16 -12.08
N ARG A 53 -4.76 5.67 -11.78
CA ARG A 53 -3.74 6.08 -12.75
C ARG A 53 -2.36 5.63 -12.27
N PRO A 54 -1.44 5.25 -13.16
CA PRO A 54 -0.07 4.94 -12.76
C PRO A 54 0.54 6.08 -11.94
N GLY A 55 1.15 5.75 -10.80
CA GLY A 55 1.78 6.72 -9.89
C GLY A 55 0.81 7.45 -8.95
N GLN A 56 -0.51 7.26 -9.05
CA GLN A 56 -1.47 7.81 -8.09
C GLN A 56 -2.09 6.69 -7.26
N PHE A 57 -1.71 6.64 -5.98
CA PHE A 57 -2.17 5.62 -5.04
C PHE A 57 -2.91 6.26 -3.87
N ALA A 58 -4.01 5.63 -3.42
CA ALA A 58 -4.78 6.10 -2.26
C ALA A 58 -5.41 4.93 -1.50
N PHE A 59 -5.56 5.05 -0.18
CA PHE A 59 -6.27 4.05 0.63
C PHE A 59 -7.78 4.14 0.42
N LEU A 60 -8.47 2.98 0.33
CA LEU A 60 -9.89 2.90 -0.04
C LEU A 60 -10.83 3.55 0.99
N ASP A 61 -10.42 3.66 2.25
CA ASP A 61 -11.26 4.14 3.35
C ASP A 61 -10.55 5.23 4.19
N SER A 62 -9.68 6.03 3.56
CA SER A 62 -9.14 7.20 4.25
C SER A 62 -10.28 8.18 4.54
N ASN A 63 -10.75 8.24 5.80
CA ASN A 63 -11.88 9.03 6.29
C ASN A 63 -11.71 10.57 6.16
N GLY A 64 -11.13 11.07 5.06
CA GLY A 64 -10.80 12.49 4.85
C GLY A 64 -9.66 13.02 5.74
N GLY A 65 -9.08 12.18 6.59
CA GLY A 65 -7.92 12.51 7.41
C GLY A 65 -6.67 12.74 6.57
N LYS A 66 -5.77 13.61 7.04
CA LYS A 66 -4.46 13.80 6.41
C LYS A 66 -3.71 12.46 6.39
N PRO A 67 -3.01 12.11 5.30
CA PRO A 67 -2.22 10.89 5.24
C PRO A 67 -1.23 10.84 6.40
N THR A 68 -1.24 9.75 7.17
CA THR A 68 -0.24 9.54 8.21
C THR A 68 1.13 9.25 7.59
N ARG A 69 2.20 9.41 8.36
CA ARG A 69 3.55 9.06 7.92
C ARG A 69 3.63 7.60 7.45
N LEU A 70 2.98 6.68 8.18
CA LEU A 70 2.89 5.27 7.81
C LEU A 70 2.23 5.08 6.44
N MET A 71 1.08 5.72 6.22
CA MET A 71 0.40 5.67 4.92
C MET A 71 1.32 6.15 3.80
N GLN A 72 1.99 7.28 3.98
CA GLN A 72 2.91 7.83 2.98
C GLN A 72 4.06 6.87 2.67
N GLN A 73 4.65 6.25 3.70
CA GLN A 73 5.74 5.29 3.53
C GLN A 73 5.28 4.03 2.77
N LEU A 74 4.09 3.52 3.07
CA LEU A 74 3.52 2.38 2.34
C LEU A 74 3.23 2.74 0.88
N LEU A 75 2.60 3.87 0.63
CA LEU A 75 2.32 4.33 -0.74
C LEU A 75 3.61 4.56 -1.53
N GLN A 76 4.63 5.14 -0.90
CA GLN A 76 5.95 5.32 -1.49
C GLN A 76 6.59 3.97 -1.85
N SER A 77 6.59 3.01 -0.92
CA SER A 77 7.19 1.69 -1.12
C SER A 77 6.49 0.90 -2.23
N ILE A 78 5.15 1.00 -2.32
CA ILE A 78 4.38 0.43 -3.43
C ILE A 78 4.77 1.12 -4.74
N SER A 79 4.83 2.46 -4.75
CA SER A 79 5.16 3.24 -5.95
C SER A 79 6.56 2.91 -6.49
N GLU A 80 7.57 2.83 -5.60
CA GLU A 80 8.94 2.47 -5.95
C GLU A 80 9.02 1.07 -6.55
N HIS A 81 8.35 0.09 -5.93
CA HIS A 81 8.34 -1.27 -6.44
C HIS A 81 7.68 -1.36 -7.82
N VAL A 82 6.51 -0.73 -7.99
CA VAL A 82 5.77 -0.77 -9.26
C VAL A 82 6.52 -0.02 -10.36
N SER A 83 7.17 1.09 -10.03
CA SER A 83 7.94 1.90 -11.01
C SER A 83 9.25 1.22 -11.43
N THR A 84 9.86 0.42 -10.56
CA THR A 84 11.07 -0.36 -10.89
C THR A 84 10.78 -1.50 -11.89
N LEU A 85 9.52 -1.93 -11.98
CA LEU A 85 9.06 -2.99 -12.89
C LEU A 85 8.51 -2.46 -14.23
N ALA A 86 8.45 -1.13 -14.42
CA ALA A 86 7.94 -0.47 -15.62
C ALA A 86 9.07 -0.12 -16.59
#